data_AF-A0A8J7BA38-F1
#
_entry.id   AF-A0A8J7BA38-F1
#
_cell.length_a   1.000
_cell.length_b   1.000
_cell.length_c   1.000
_cell.angle_alpha   90.00
_cell.angle_beta   90.00
_cell.angle_gamma   90.00
#
_symmetry.space_group_name_H-M   'P 1'
#
loop_
_entity.id
_entity.type
_entity.pdbx_description
1 polymer ?
#
loop_
_entity_poly.entity_id
_entity_poly.type
_entity_poly.pdbx_seq_one_letter_code
_entity_poly.pdbx_strand_id
1 'polypeptide(L)'
;MPPPVPIAPAAILVLYRQQTDAPVHAVAAEVWQENQLVAVVPPIHCMGLKGDRVSAYIKEMLASLAQQFGVTRFEDVIKEVPVAQCPIEPCPLRV
;
A
#
# COMPACT_ATOMS: atom_id res chain seq x y z
N MET A 1 -15.62 -11.93 -32.46
CA MET A 1 -14.87 -11.79 -31.20
C MET A 1 -15.59 -10.77 -30.34
N PRO A 2 -15.93 -11.08 -29.07
CA PRO A 2 -16.30 -10.02 -28.14
C PRO A 2 -15.10 -9.06 -27.97
N PRO A 3 -15.34 -7.76 -27.70
CA PRO A 3 -14.27 -6.82 -27.39
C PRO A 3 -13.53 -7.29 -26.12
N PRO A 4 -12.19 -7.12 -26.04
CA PRO A 4 -11.47 -7.37 -24.80
C PRO A 4 -12.07 -6.50 -23.70
N VAL A 5 -12.47 -7.13 -22.60
CA VAL A 5 -12.97 -6.42 -21.41
C VAL A 5 -11.80 -5.62 -20.85
N PRO A 6 -11.94 -4.29 -20.63
CA PRO A 6 -10.89 -3.52 -20.00
C PRO A 6 -10.53 -4.14 -18.65
N ILE A 7 -9.26 -4.52 -18.48
CA ILE A 7 -8.78 -5.05 -17.21
C ILE A 7 -8.63 -3.85 -16.26
N ALA A 8 -9.48 -3.82 -15.24
CA ALA A 8 -9.48 -2.75 -14.26
C ALA A 8 -8.15 -2.76 -13.47
N PRO A 9 -7.59 -1.58 -13.15
CA PRO A 9 -6.43 -1.51 -12.28
C PRO A 9 -6.81 -1.98 -10.86
N ALA A 10 -5.84 -2.59 -10.18
CA ALA A 10 -5.98 -3.11 -8.82
C ALA A 10 -4.97 -2.40 -7.91
N ALA A 11 -5.42 -1.94 -6.74
CA ALA A 11 -4.55 -1.36 -5.73
C ALA A 11 -4.31 -2.37 -4.61
N ILE A 12 -3.04 -2.63 -4.30
CA ILE A 12 -2.60 -3.51 -3.22
C ILE A 12 -2.02 -2.65 -2.10
N LEU A 13 -2.55 -2.81 -0.89
CA LEU A 13 -1.98 -2.19 0.30
C LEU A 13 -0.75 -2.98 0.74
N VAL A 14 0.35 -2.28 0.97
CA VAL A 14 1.61 -2.86 1.44
C VAL A 14 1.86 -2.41 2.87
N LEU A 15 1.93 -3.36 3.80
CA LEU A 15 2.18 -3.12 5.21
C LEU A 15 3.54 -3.65 5.61
N TYR A 16 4.37 -2.77 6.18
CA TYR A 16 5.62 -3.17 6.81
C TYR A 16 5.34 -3.43 8.29
N ARG A 17 5.44 -4.69 8.72
CA ARG A 17 5.25 -5.10 10.12
C ARG A 17 6.04 -6.36 10.43
N GLN A 18 6.21 -6.67 11.71
CA GLN A 18 7.00 -7.83 12.14
C GLN A 18 6.25 -9.15 11.97
N GLN A 19 4.95 -9.15 12.26
CA GLN A 19 4.03 -10.27 12.13
C GLN A 19 2.61 -9.74 11.92
N THR A 20 1.69 -10.61 11.53
CA THR A 20 0.25 -10.30 11.52
C THR A 20 -0.17 -9.79 12.91
N ASP A 21 -1.01 -8.76 12.94
CA ASP A 21 -1.48 -8.04 14.14
C ASP A 21 -0.42 -7.24 14.92
N ALA A 22 0.85 -7.24 14.52
CA ALA A 22 1.82 -6.29 15.05
C ALA A 22 1.50 -4.85 14.60
N PRO A 23 1.89 -3.83 15.38
CA PRO A 23 1.79 -2.44 14.96
C PRO A 23 2.43 -2.22 13.59
N VAL A 24 1.73 -1.48 12.74
CA VAL A 24 2.23 -1.13 11.40
C VAL A 24 3.40 -0.17 11.55
N HIS A 25 4.56 -0.55 11.03
CA HIS A 25 5.76 0.28 11.03
C HIS A 25 5.74 1.30 9.88
N ALA A 26 5.34 0.87 8.69
CA ALA A 26 5.20 1.71 7.51
C ALA A 26 4.09 1.19 6.59
N VAL A 27 3.56 2.08 5.75
CA VAL A 27 2.54 1.74 4.75
C VAL A 27 2.94 2.27 3.38
N ALA A 28 2.68 1.48 2.35
CA ALA A 28 2.82 1.82 0.93
C ALA A 28 1.62 1.26 0.15
N ALA A 29 1.56 1.55 -1.14
CA ALA A 29 0.62 0.90 -2.04
C ALA A 29 1.26 0.64 -3.40
N GLU A 30 0.76 -0.38 -4.06
CA GLU A 30 1.12 -0.76 -5.42
C GLU A 30 -0.13 -0.75 -6.28
N VAL A 31 -0.05 -0.21 -7.49
CA VAL A 31 -1.12 -0.31 -8.50
C VAL A 31 -0.67 -1.25 -9.59
N TRP A 32 -1.49 -2.24 -9.87
CA TRP A 32 -1.25 -3.27 -10.86
C TRP A 32 -2.30 -3.22 -11.95
N GLN A 33 -1.90 -3.40 -13.20
CA GLN A 33 -2.79 -3.52 -14.35
C GLN A 33 -2.23 -4.60 -15.27
N GLU A 34 -3.05 -5.57 -15.67
CA GLU A 34 -2.62 -6.66 -16.56
C GLU A 34 -1.37 -7.41 -16.06
N ASN A 35 -1.27 -7.62 -14.74
CA ASN A 35 -0.11 -8.24 -14.07
C ASN A 35 1.20 -7.44 -14.19
N GLN A 36 1.11 -6.16 -14.58
CA GLN A 36 2.22 -5.22 -14.59
C GLN A 36 2.05 -4.21 -13.47
N LEU A 37 3.13 -3.95 -12.72
CA LEU A 37 3.17 -2.86 -11.75
C LEU A 37 3.23 -1.53 -12.49
N VAL A 38 2.18 -0.71 -12.36
CA VAL A 38 2.05 0.58 -13.08
C VAL A 38 2.31 1.79 -12.20
N ALA A 39 2.15 1.66 -10.87
CA ALA A 39 2.51 2.72 -9.94
C ALA A 39 2.85 2.17 -8.55
N VAL A 40 3.67 2.92 -7.82
CA VAL A 40 4.02 2.66 -6.42
C VAL A 40 3.86 3.95 -5.64
N VAL A 41 3.10 3.89 -4.55
CA VAL A 41 3.13 4.91 -3.49
C VAL A 41 4.27 4.53 -2.55
N PRO A 42 5.32 5.35 -2.43
CA PRO A 42 6.47 5.02 -1.61
C PRO A 42 6.07 4.88 -0.15
N PRO A 43 6.76 4.02 0.63
CA PRO A 43 6.40 3.78 2.01
C PRO A 43 6.65 5.01 2.88
N ILE A 44 5.76 5.22 3.85
CA ILE A 44 5.95 6.22 4.92
C ILE A 44 6.01 5.54 6.28
N HIS A 45 6.87 6.03 7.17
CA HIS A 45 6.89 5.57 8.55
C HIS A 45 5.61 5.97 9.27
N CYS A 46 4.98 5.02 9.95
CA CYS A 46 3.84 5.24 10.82
C CYS A 46 4.25 5.42 12.29
N MET A 47 5.55 5.39 12.60
CA MET A 47 6.04 5.46 13.97
C MET A 47 5.59 6.74 14.68
N GLY A 48 4.97 6.59 15.85
CA GLY A 48 4.38 7.71 16.61
C GLY A 48 2.98 8.13 16.18
N LEU A 49 2.41 7.53 15.12
CA LEU A 49 1.00 7.72 14.75
C LEU A 49 0.10 6.76 15.52
N LYS A 50 -1.04 7.27 16.02
CA LYS A 50 -2.13 6.42 16.53
C LYS A 50 -2.78 5.67 15.37
N GLY A 51 -3.38 4.51 15.65
CA GLY A 51 -4.06 3.67 14.64
C GLY A 51 -5.05 4.44 13.78
N ASP A 52 -5.82 5.37 14.37
CA ASP A 52 -6.76 6.22 13.63
C ASP A 52 -6.10 7.11 12.58
N ARG A 53 -4.88 7.59 12.84
CA ARG A 53 -4.11 8.39 11.88
C ARG A 53 -3.55 7.55 10.74
N VAL A 54 -3.15 6.31 11.02
CA VAL A 54 -2.72 5.37 9.97
C VAL A 54 -3.90 5.06 9.05
N SER A 55 -5.07 4.76 9.62
CA SER A 55 -6.31 4.53 8.86
C SER A 55 -6.73 5.75 8.04
N ALA A 56 -6.60 6.97 8.59
CA ALA A 56 -6.87 8.20 7.85
C ALA A 56 -5.92 8.36 6.65
N TYR A 57 -4.62 8.14 6.86
CA TYR A 57 -3.63 8.21 5.79
C TYR A 57 -3.88 7.19 4.68
N ILE A 58 -4.25 5.94 5.03
CA ILE A 58 -4.61 4.92 4.05
C ILE A 58 -5.83 5.35 3.20
N LYS A 59 -6.81 6.04 3.81
CA LYS A 59 -7.96 6.58 3.07
C LYS A 59 -7.56 7.72 2.13
N GLU A 60 -6.68 8.61 2.57
CA GLU A 60 -6.15 9.70 1.73
C GLU A 60 -5.32 9.17 0.56
N MET A 61 -4.52 8.12 0.81
CA MET A 61 -3.80 7.39 -0.21
C MET A 61 -4.76 6.78 -1.22
N LEU A 62 -5.81 6.09 -0.78
CA LEU A 62 -6.82 5.52 -1.67
C LEU A 62 -7.53 6.59 -2.48
N ALA A 63 -7.90 7.73 -1.89
CA ALA A 63 -8.50 8.84 -2.60
C ALA A 63 -7.58 9.38 -3.70
N SER A 64 -6.27 9.46 -3.44
CA SER A 64 -5.28 9.87 -4.43
C SER A 64 -5.16 8.85 -5.57
N LEU A 65 -5.16 7.57 -5.25
CA LEU A 65 -5.12 6.50 -6.25
C LEU A 65 -6.42 6.43 -7.06
N ALA A 66 -7.57 6.72 -6.45
CA ALA A 66 -8.86 6.80 -7.13
C ALA A 66 -8.85 7.91 -8.19
N GLN A 67 -8.29 9.07 -7.87
CA GLN A 67 -8.18 10.19 -8.83
C GLN A 67 -7.21 9.88 -9.98
N GLN A 68 -6.11 9.17 -9.72
CA GLN A 68 -5.07 8.92 -10.71
C GLN A 68 -5.32 7.68 -11.58
N PHE A 69 -5.89 6.62 -10.99
CA PHE A 69 -6.00 5.30 -11.61
C PHE A 69 -7.44 4.76 -11.63
N GLY A 70 -8.40 5.45 -11.01
CA GLY A 70 -9.79 4.98 -10.95
C GLY A 70 -10.03 3.80 -9.98
N VAL A 71 -9.06 3.48 -9.12
CA VAL A 71 -9.19 2.43 -8.09
C VAL A 71 -10.00 2.93 -6.90
N THR A 72 -11.10 2.27 -6.57
CA THR A 72 -12.03 2.74 -5.51
C THR A 72 -11.88 2.00 -4.18
N ARG A 73 -11.10 0.91 -4.16
CA ARG A 73 -10.74 0.13 -2.97
C ARG A 73 -9.35 -0.48 -3.13
N PHE A 74 -8.76 -0.88 -2.01
CA PHE A 74 -7.69 -1.86 -2.03
C PHE A 74 -8.28 -3.25 -2.22
N GLU A 75 -7.49 -4.16 -2.77
CA GLU A 75 -7.82 -5.59 -2.80
C GLU A 75 -7.82 -6.17 -1.38
N ASP A 76 -8.59 -7.22 -1.15
CA ASP A 76 -8.66 -7.90 0.16
C ASP A 76 -7.32 -8.52 0.57
N VAL A 77 -6.47 -8.81 -0.42
CA VAL A 77 -5.12 -9.30 -0.21
C VAL A 77 -4.20 -8.13 0.16
N ILE A 78 -3.69 -8.16 1.39
CA ILE A 78 -2.66 -7.23 1.86
C ILE A 78 -1.29 -7.86 1.64
N LYS A 79 -0.36 -7.09 1.09
CA LYS A 79 1.05 -7.49 0.99
C LYS A 79 1.75 -7.16 2.30
N GLU A 80 2.09 -8.19 3.06
CA GLU A 80 2.87 -8.05 4.29
C GLU A 80 4.36 -8.15 3.99
N VAL A 81 5.12 -7.15 4.42
CA VAL A 81 6.58 -7.09 4.26
C VAL A 81 7.22 -7.04 5.64
N PRO A 82 8.25 -7.88 5.92
CA PRO A 82 8.97 -7.82 7.17
C PRO A 82 9.55 -6.42 7.41
N VAL A 83 9.42 -5.90 8.63
CA VAL A 83 9.94 -4.57 9.00
C VAL A 83 11.43 -4.37 8.69
N ALA A 84 12.23 -5.44 8.74
CA ALA A 84 13.65 -5.43 8.38
C ALA A 84 13.91 -5.07 6.90
N GLN A 85 12.89 -5.21 6.04
CA GLN A 85 12.95 -4.84 4.62
C GLN A 85 12.37 -3.43 4.36
N CYS A 86 12.17 -2.62 5.40
CA CYS A 86 11.74 -1.22 5.24
C CYS A 86 12.79 -0.45 4.41
N PRO A 87 12.41 0.14 3.27
CA PRO A 87 13.35 0.83 2.39
C PRO A 87 13.55 2.31 2.74
N ILE A 88 12.85 2.82 3.76
CA ILE A 88 12.95 4.24 4.16
C ILE A 88 14.28 4.46 4.88
N GLU A 89 15.00 5.53 4.54
CA GLU A 89 16.29 5.87 5.16
C GLU A 89 16.27 7.29 5.76
N PRO A 90 16.71 7.47 7.03
CA PRO A 90 17.11 6.44 7.99
C PRO A 90 15.89 5.70 8.59
N CYS A 91 15.96 4.37 8.68
CA CYS A 91 14.97 3.55 9.38
C CYS A 91 15.47 3.14 10.77
N PRO A 92 14.73 3.42 11.85
CA PRO A 92 15.14 3.12 13.23
C PRO A 92 15.12 1.62 13.57
N LEU A 93 14.44 0.80 12.77
CA LEU A 93 14.32 -0.65 12.98
C LEU A 93 15.18 -1.47 12.02
N ARG A 94 15.97 -0.79 11.17
CA ARG A 94 16.95 -1.41 10.30
C ARG A 94 18.30 -1.36 11.02
N VAL A 95 18.55 -2.41 11.80
CA VAL A 95 19.83 -2.66 12.49
C VAL A 95 20.81 -3.40 11.60
#